data_AF-A0A291QDK8-F1
#
_entry.id   AF-A0A291QDK8-F1
#
_cell.length_a   1.000
_cell.length_b   1.000
_cell.length_c   1.000
_cell.angle_alpha   90.00
_cell.angle_beta   90.00
_cell.angle_gamma   90.00
#
_symmetry.space_group_name_H-M   'P 1'
#
loop_
_entity.id
_entity.type
_entity.pdbx_description
1 polymer ?
#
loop_
_entity_poly.entity_id
_entity_poly.type
_entity_poly.pdbx_seq_one_letter_code
_entity_poly.pdbx_strand_id
1 'polypeptide(L)'
;MSENVIAPEASAEAEAEAVAVAAGSYPVVADVNVRSGPGTSYGKVGRLRAGSRVTIQCQKAGETVTGPTGTSKIWDRIGSGRYVSDTYVRTGSNGYVAPRC
;
A
#
# COMPACT_ATOMS: atom_id res chain seq x y z
N MET A 1 -8.79 45.55 -26.35
CA MET A 1 -9.11 45.29 -24.93
C MET A 1 -9.49 43.82 -24.89
N SER A 2 -8.51 42.98 -24.55
CA SER A 2 -8.42 42.36 -23.22
C SER A 2 -9.42 41.18 -23.17
N GLU A 3 -9.07 39.95 -22.81
CA GLU A 3 -8.04 39.50 -21.89
C GLU A 3 -7.28 38.26 -22.38
N ASN A 4 -6.00 38.24 -21.99
CA ASN A 4 -5.14 37.09 -21.88
C ASN A 4 -5.45 36.38 -20.56
N VAL A 5 -5.87 35.10 -20.59
CA VAL A 5 -6.00 34.24 -19.40
C VAL A 5 -5.61 32.81 -19.83
N ILE A 6 -4.32 32.47 -19.73
CA ILE A 6 -3.73 31.63 -18.66
C ILE A 6 -4.45 30.27 -18.51
N ALA A 7 -3.92 29.25 -19.19
CA ALA A 7 -3.73 27.94 -18.60
C ALA A 7 -2.28 27.92 -18.02
N PRO A 8 -1.92 27.13 -17.01
CA PRO A 8 -2.54 25.88 -16.56
C PRO A 8 -2.78 25.79 -15.05
N GLU A 9 -3.92 25.24 -14.61
CA GLU A 9 -4.04 24.79 -13.22
C GLU A 9 -3.34 23.44 -13.08
N ALA A 10 -2.18 23.55 -12.44
CA ALA A 10 -1.27 22.50 -12.08
C ALA A 10 -1.97 21.30 -11.43
N SER A 11 -1.42 20.13 -11.72
CA SER A 11 -1.40 19.01 -10.78
C SER A 11 -1.00 19.54 -9.41
N ALA A 12 -1.93 19.55 -8.47
CA ALA A 12 -1.62 19.66 -7.06
C ALA A 12 -2.04 18.36 -6.40
N GLU A 13 -1.03 17.69 -5.87
CA GLU A 13 -1.03 16.39 -5.23
C GLU A 13 -2.14 16.26 -4.18
N ALA A 14 -2.80 15.10 -4.18
CA ALA A 14 -3.64 14.70 -3.06
C ALA A 14 -2.76 14.59 -1.81
N GLU A 15 -2.77 15.65 -1.01
CA GLU A 15 -2.24 15.68 0.35
C GLU A 15 -3.09 14.73 1.20
N ALA A 16 -2.74 13.45 1.20
CA ALA A 16 -3.20 12.54 2.22
C ALA A 16 -2.48 12.92 3.51
N GLU A 17 -3.17 13.65 4.39
CA GLU A 17 -2.77 13.81 5.79
C GLU A 17 -2.53 12.42 6.39
N ALA A 18 -1.26 12.02 6.43
CA ALA A 18 -0.83 10.83 7.14
C ALA A 18 -0.87 11.17 8.63
N VAL A 19 -2.01 10.99 9.26
CA VAL A 19 -2.06 10.77 10.70
C VAL A 19 -1.19 9.56 10.95
N ALA A 20 0.03 9.80 11.46
CA ALA A 20 1.00 8.76 11.78
C ALA A 20 0.49 7.98 12.99
N VAL A 21 -0.50 7.11 12.78
CA VAL A 21 -0.82 6.03 13.69
C VAL A 21 0.44 5.18 13.75
N ALA A 22 0.90 4.85 14.97
CA ALA A 22 2.07 4.02 15.20
C ALA A 22 1.99 2.80 14.30
N ALA A 23 2.77 2.83 13.22
CA ALA A 23 2.66 1.85 12.18
C ALA A 23 3.16 0.53 12.77
N GLY A 24 2.23 -0.41 12.99
CA GLY A 24 2.56 -1.72 13.50
C GLY A 24 3.63 -2.35 12.61
N SER A 25 4.67 -2.90 13.24
CA SER A 25 5.66 -3.70 12.54
C SER A 25 5.20 -5.16 12.54
N TYR A 26 4.93 -5.70 11.36
CA TYR A 26 4.35 -7.02 11.18
C TYR A 26 5.31 -7.94 10.42
N PRO A 27 5.42 -9.22 10.80
CA PRO A 27 6.26 -10.17 10.08
C PRO A 27 5.59 -10.65 8.80
N VAL A 28 6.39 -10.80 7.75
CA VAL A 28 6.03 -11.41 6.47
C VAL A 28 6.14 -12.92 6.61
N VAL A 29 5.11 -13.67 6.21
CA VAL A 29 5.06 -15.13 6.41
C VAL A 29 5.63 -15.95 5.25
N ALA A 30 5.70 -15.37 4.05
CA ALA A 30 6.31 -16.01 2.87
C ALA A 30 6.93 -14.96 1.94
N ASP A 31 7.81 -15.40 1.05
CA ASP A 31 8.43 -14.51 0.06
C ASP A 31 7.38 -13.82 -0.82
N VAL A 32 7.44 -12.49 -0.89
CA VAL A 32 6.45 -11.68 -1.60
C VAL A 32 7.11 -10.55 -2.38
N ASN A 33 6.59 -10.24 -3.56
CA ASN A 33 7.04 -9.09 -4.33
C ASN A 33 6.40 -7.81 -3.79
N VAL A 34 7.21 -6.77 -3.63
CA VAL A 34 6.72 -5.41 -3.37
C VAL A 34 6.35 -4.80 -4.72
N ARG A 35 5.16 -4.20 -4.79
CA ARG A 35 4.60 -3.66 -6.02
C ARG A 35 4.37 -2.16 -5.94
N SER A 36 4.34 -1.51 -7.10
CA SER A 36 4.10 -0.06 -7.18
C SER A 36 2.65 0.36 -6.91
N GLY A 37 1.72 -0.60 -6.84
CA GLY A 37 0.31 -0.34 -6.56
C GLY A 37 -0.43 -1.57 -6.02
N PRO A 38 -1.72 -1.41 -5.69
CA PRO A 38 -2.52 -2.43 -5.01
C PRO A 38 -3.08 -3.47 -6.02
N GLY A 39 -2.18 -4.20 -6.69
CA GLY A 39 -2.55 -5.22 -7.66
C GLY A 39 -1.35 -5.99 -8.20
N THR A 40 -1.57 -7.20 -8.73
CA THR A 40 -0.52 -8.03 -9.31
C THR A 40 -0.10 -7.59 -10.71
N SER A 41 -0.92 -6.77 -11.37
CA SER A 41 -0.61 -6.09 -12.63
C SER A 41 0.41 -4.96 -12.49
N TYR A 42 0.58 -4.40 -11.29
CA TYR A 42 1.56 -3.33 -11.03
C TYR A 42 3.00 -3.85 -11.05
N GLY A 43 3.91 -2.97 -11.49
CA GLY A 43 5.34 -3.24 -11.57
C GLY A 43 5.94 -3.67 -10.23
N LYS A 44 6.89 -4.61 -10.28
CA LYS A 44 7.62 -5.07 -9.09
C LYS A 44 8.70 -4.04 -8.78
N VAL A 45 8.63 -3.43 -7.60
CA VAL A 45 9.61 -2.43 -7.12
C VAL A 45 10.54 -3.02 -6.06
N GLY A 46 10.36 -4.29 -5.71
CA GLY A 46 11.24 -5.01 -4.80
C GLY A 46 10.69 -6.37 -4.40
N ARG A 47 11.31 -6.97 -3.39
CA ARG A 47 10.90 -8.26 -2.81
C ARG A 47 11.21 -8.28 -1.32
N LEU A 48 10.35 -8.92 -0.56
CA LEU A 48 10.54 -9.24 0.85
C LEU A 48 10.66 -10.74 0.99
N ARG A 49 11.53 -11.17 1.90
CA ARG A 49 11.68 -12.58 2.24
C ARG A 49 10.80 -12.94 3.42
N ALA A 50 10.42 -14.21 3.53
CA ALA A 50 9.77 -14.73 4.74
C ALA A 50 10.58 -14.36 6.00
N GLY A 51 9.90 -13.97 7.07
CA GLY A 51 10.51 -13.48 8.32
C GLY A 51 10.91 -12.01 8.31
N SER A 52 10.90 -11.33 7.16
CA SER A 52 11.10 -9.88 7.10
C SER A 52 10.01 -9.15 7.89
N ARG A 53 10.32 -7.99 8.45
CA ARG A 53 9.31 -7.16 9.13
C ARG A 53 9.00 -5.94 8.28
N VAL A 54 7.72 -5.63 8.14
CA VAL A 54 7.24 -4.45 7.42
C VAL A 54 6.43 -3.56 8.34
N THR A 55 6.50 -2.26 8.08
CA THR A 55 5.75 -1.24 8.78
C THR A 55 4.61 -0.79 7.88
N ILE A 56 3.37 -1.01 8.31
CA ILE A 56 2.19 -0.66 7.50
C ILE A 56 1.81 0.79 7.78
N GLN A 57 1.98 1.67 6.80
CA GLN A 57 1.62 3.09 6.91
C GLN A 57 0.12 3.30 6.76
N CYS A 58 -0.47 2.66 5.76
CA CYS A 58 -1.90 2.68 5.48
C CYS A 58 -2.28 1.47 4.64
N GLN A 59 -3.57 1.19 4.55
CA GLN A 59 -4.10 0.06 3.81
C GLN A 59 -5.10 0.51 2.75
N LYS A 60 -5.07 -0.16 1.60
CA LYS A 60 -5.93 0.17 0.46
C LYS A 60 -6.57 -1.09 -0.12
N ALA A 61 -7.80 -0.96 -0.59
CA ALA A 61 -8.43 -2.03 -1.34
C ALA A 61 -7.86 -2.09 -2.76
N GLY A 62 -7.63 -3.30 -3.27
CA GLY A 62 -7.07 -3.54 -4.60
C GLY A 62 -7.49 -4.88 -5.16
N GLU A 63 -6.61 -5.47 -5.97
CA GLU A 63 -6.82 -6.81 -6.52
C GLU A 63 -6.91 -7.86 -5.40
N THR A 64 -7.86 -8.78 -5.52
CA THR A 64 -7.97 -9.92 -4.62
C THR A 64 -6.83 -10.90 -4.89
N VAL A 65 -6.02 -11.16 -3.88
CA VAL A 65 -4.90 -12.11 -3.95
C VAL A 65 -5.13 -13.22 -2.93
N THR A 66 -4.83 -14.45 -3.32
CA THR A 66 -4.73 -15.58 -2.39
C THR A 66 -3.27 -15.77 -2.02
N GLY A 67 -3.01 -15.82 -0.71
CA GLY A 67 -1.68 -15.96 -0.14
C GLY A 67 -1.70 -16.87 1.10
N PRO A 68 -0.56 -16.96 1.80
CA PRO A 68 -0.36 -17.90 2.90
C PRO A 68 -1.34 -17.74 4.07
N THR A 69 -1.85 -16.54 4.34
CA THR A 69 -2.80 -16.29 5.44
C THR A 69 -4.27 -16.32 4.99
N GLY A 70 -4.54 -16.58 3.71
CA GLY A 70 -5.89 -16.66 3.14
C GLY A 70 -6.06 -15.82 1.88
N THR A 71 -7.28 -15.38 1.60
CA THR A 71 -7.61 -14.54 0.44
C THR A 71 -8.07 -13.17 0.91
N SER A 72 -7.44 -12.11 0.40
CA SER A 72 -7.77 -10.73 0.76
C SER A 72 -7.60 -9.80 -0.43
N LYS A 73 -8.40 -8.73 -0.45
CA LYS A 73 -8.27 -7.60 -1.37
C LYS A 73 -7.56 -6.41 -0.73
N ILE A 74 -7.03 -6.58 0.48
CA ILE A 74 -6.34 -5.55 1.23
C ILE A 74 -4.86 -5.54 0.82
N TRP A 75 -4.35 -4.35 0.56
CA TRP A 75 -2.97 -4.07 0.23
C TRP A 75 -2.37 -3.11 1.24
N ASP A 76 -1.24 -3.50 1.80
CA ASP A 76 -0.48 -2.76 2.80
C ASP A 76 0.52 -1.84 2.10
N ARG A 77 0.43 -0.54 2.38
CA ARG A 77 1.45 0.42 1.97
C ARG A 77 2.58 0.42 2.98
N ILE A 78 3.75 -0.06 2.56
CA ILE A 78 4.94 -0.22 3.39
C ILE A 78 6.02 0.86 3.15
N GLY A 79 5.65 1.89 2.39
CA GLY A 79 6.51 3.01 2.02
C GLY A 79 5.96 3.77 0.80
N SER A 80 6.65 4.82 0.38
CA SER A 80 6.21 5.62 -0.77
C SER A 80 6.15 4.79 -2.05
N GLY A 81 4.93 4.57 -2.58
CA GLY A 81 4.70 3.75 -3.77
C GLY A 81 5.06 2.27 -3.60
N ARG A 82 5.07 1.73 -2.37
CA ARG A 82 5.43 0.33 -2.10
C ARG A 82 4.27 -0.38 -1.43
N TYR A 83 3.73 -1.38 -2.11
CA TYR A 83 2.56 -2.14 -1.67
C TYR A 83 2.86 -3.63 -1.59
N VAL A 84 2.28 -4.29 -0.60
CA VAL A 84 2.33 -5.75 -0.39
C VAL A 84 0.91 -6.22 -0.09
N SER A 85 0.53 -7.41 -0.54
CA SER A 85 -0.77 -7.97 -0.17
C SER A 85 -0.79 -8.36 1.31
N ASP A 86 -1.86 -7.99 2.01
CA ASP A 86 -2.10 -8.33 3.42
C ASP A 86 -2.06 -9.85 3.66
N THR A 87 -2.37 -10.66 2.62
CA THR A 87 -2.28 -12.13 2.69
C THR A 87 -0.87 -12.70 2.94
N TYR A 88 0.16 -11.86 2.84
CA TYR A 88 1.56 -12.22 3.10
C TYR A 88 2.11 -11.61 4.40
N VAL A 89 1.33 -10.74 5.06
CA VAL A 89 1.74 -10.04 6.28
C VAL A 89 0.90 -10.55 7.44
N ARG A 90 1.54 -11.03 8.51
CA ARG A 90 0.82 -11.52 9.69
C ARG A 90 0.45 -10.34 10.60
N THR A 91 -0.65 -9.69 10.24
CA THR A 91 -1.27 -8.62 11.01
C THR A 91 -2.11 -9.14 12.18
N GLY A 92 -2.53 -10.42 12.13
CA GLY A 92 -3.38 -11.04 13.13
C GLY A 92 -4.87 -10.71 12.99
N SER A 93 -5.26 -10.08 11.87
CA SER A 93 -6.65 -9.75 11.55
C SER A 93 -6.87 -9.90 10.04
N ASN A 94 -8.06 -10.34 9.62
CA ASN A 94 -8.45 -10.41 8.20
C ASN A 94 -9.03 -9.09 7.68
N GLY A 95 -8.84 -8.00 8.43
CA GLY A 95 -9.42 -6.68 8.20
C GLY A 95 -8.36 -5.59 8.27
N TYR A 96 -8.81 -4.34 8.23
CA TYR A 96 -7.91 -3.20 8.29
C TYR A 96 -7.28 -3.07 9.69
N VAL A 97 -5.95 -3.17 9.76
CA VAL A 97 -5.15 -2.93 10.98
C VAL A 97 -4.48 -1.55 10.97
N ALA A 98 -4.56 -0.85 9.84
CA ALA A 98 -4.04 0.49 9.63
C ALA A 98 -5.13 1.38 9.00
N PRO A 99 -5.01 2.72 9.10
CA PRO A 99 -5.93 3.63 8.44
C PRO A 99 -5.95 3.43 6.92
N ARG A 100 -7.02 3.90 6.29
CA ARG A 100 -7.18 3.77 4.83
C ARG A 100 -6.35 4.80 4.07
N CYS A 101 -5.75 4.34 2.97
CA CYS A 101 -5.46 5.17 1.80
C CYS A 101 -6.43 4.79 0.64
#